data_AF-A0A934GK34-F1
#
_entry.id   AF-A0A934GK34-F1
#
_cell.length_a   1.000
_cell.length_b   1.000
_cell.length_c   1.000
_cell.angle_alpha   90.00
_cell.angle_beta   90.00
_cell.angle_gamma   90.00
#
_symmetry.space_group_name_H-M   'P 1'
#
loop_
_entity.id
_entity.type
_entity.pdbx_description
1 polymer ?
#
loop_
_entity_poly.entity_id
_entity_poly.type
_entity_poly.pdbx_seq_one_letter_code
_entity_poly.pdbx_strand_id
1 'polypeptide(L)'
;MTEKVPVTNNTKMAIYVAGTMIPPGETRHFDSNQVPAEFRPAPQVEPEDETQFDPLAELIAHNVKEITAALPGLSDEDLERLGDMEQAKGENARKSLLNAIAEAQLTRADAKANGGAN
;
A
#
# COMPACT_ATOMS: atom_id res chain seq x y z
N MET A 1 30.02 -4.07 -0.43
CA MET A 1 30.07 -2.83 -1.22
C MET A 1 30.07 -1.68 -0.24
N THR A 2 31.10 -0.82 -0.25
CA THR A 2 31.18 0.29 0.71
C THR A 2 30.31 1.43 0.18
N GLU A 3 29.23 1.74 0.89
CA GLU A 3 28.33 2.83 0.54
C GLU A 3 29.08 4.16 0.62
N LYS A 4 29.07 4.93 -0.48
CA LYS A 4 29.72 6.23 -0.56
C LYS A 4 28.71 7.32 -0.24
N VAL A 5 28.96 8.07 0.82
CA VAL A 5 28.14 9.20 1.26
C VAL A 5 28.72 10.51 0.69
N PRO A 6 27.94 11.31 -0.06
CA PRO A 6 28.37 12.62 -0.51
C PRO A 6 28.30 13.63 0.63
N VAL A 7 29.40 14.33 0.90
CA VAL A 7 29.49 15.41 1.88
C VAL A 7 29.78 16.72 1.13
N THR A 8 28.84 17.66 1.21
CA THR A 8 28.94 18.99 0.58
C THR A 8 29.28 20.04 1.62
N ASN A 9 30.33 20.82 1.37
CA ASN A 9 30.66 21.95 2.23
C ASN A 9 29.84 23.20 1.85
N ASN A 10 28.75 23.42 2.58
CA ASN A 10 27.90 24.62 2.40
C ASN A 10 28.37 25.84 3.22
N THR A 11 29.54 25.77 3.86
CA THR A 11 30.07 26.85 4.69
C THR A 11 31.03 27.74 3.91
N LYS A 12 31.43 28.89 4.48
CA LYS A 12 32.39 29.83 3.87
C LYS A 12 33.86 29.43 4.06
N MET A 13 34.14 28.41 4.88
CA MET A 13 35.49 27.96 5.24
C MET A 13 35.68 26.50 4.84
N ALA A 14 36.92 26.03 4.68
CA ALA A 14 37.18 24.63 4.42
C ALA A 14 36.80 23.76 5.63
N ILE A 15 36.15 22.62 5.38
CA ILE A 15 35.84 21.61 6.39
C ILE A 15 36.71 20.37 6.17
N TYR A 16 36.96 19.60 7.22
CA TYR A 16 37.77 18.38 7.15
C TYR A 16 36.95 17.17 7.57
N VAL A 17 36.83 16.18 6.68
CA VAL A 17 36.14 14.92 6.94
C VAL A 17 37.08 13.77 6.61
N ALA A 18 37.24 12.82 7.53
CA ALA A 18 38.15 11.68 7.38
C ALA A 18 39.59 12.06 6.96
N GLY A 19 40.11 13.18 7.46
CA GLY A 19 41.43 13.71 7.11
C GLY A 19 41.52 14.39 5.73
N THR A 20 40.40 14.49 5.00
CA THR A 20 40.33 15.15 3.69
C THR A 20 39.69 16.53 3.81
N MET A 21 40.35 17.53 3.25
CA MET A 21 39.83 18.90 3.15
C MET A 21 38.75 19.00 2.06
N ILE A 22 37.62 19.61 2.38
CA ILE A 22 36.53 19.94 1.44
C ILE A 22 36.42 21.48 1.37
N PRO A 23 36.81 22.12 0.26
CA PRO A 23 36.65 23.55 0.04
C PRO A 23 35.19 24.02 0.07
N PRO A 24 34.92 25.31 0.34
CA PRO A 24 33.58 25.90 0.23
C PRO A 24 32.94 25.62 -1.14
N GLY A 25 31.71 25.10 -1.14
CA GLY A 25 30.95 24.78 -2.35
C GLY A 25 31.34 23.48 -3.05
N GLU A 26 32.30 22.71 -2.53
CA GLU A 26 32.70 21.41 -3.09
C GLU A 26 31.99 20.24 -2.39
N THR A 27 31.75 19.17 -3.15
CA THR A 27 31.21 17.89 -2.64
C THR A 27 32.26 16.80 -2.79
N ARG A 28 32.51 16.04 -1.72
CA ARG A 28 33.38 14.85 -1.75
C ARG A 28 32.67 13.62 -1.23
N HIS A 29 33.06 12.46 -1.77
CA HIS A 29 32.44 11.17 -1.46
C HIS A 29 33.33 10.40 -0.48
N PHE A 30 32.75 9.95 0.62
CA PHE A 30 33.44 9.24 1.68
C PHE A 30 32.75 7.91 1.96
N ASP A 31 33.47 6.95 2.54
CA ASP A 31 32.82 5.73 3.01
C ASP A 31 31.89 6.04 4.19
N SER A 32 30.71 5.41 4.23
CA SER A 32 29.67 5.66 5.25
C SER A 32 30.20 5.55 6.70
N ASN A 33 31.17 4.67 6.94
CA ASN A 33 31.83 4.49 8.23
C ASN A 33 32.86 5.59 8.59
N GLN A 34 33.31 6.38 7.62
CA GLN A 34 34.27 7.48 7.79
C GLN A 34 33.60 8.85 7.91
N VAL A 35 32.31 8.95 7.55
CA VAL A 35 31.53 10.18 7.69
C VAL A 35 31.00 10.32 9.12
N PRO A 36 31.31 11.42 9.84
CA PRO A 36 30.71 11.73 11.13
C PRO A 36 29.18 11.81 11.02
N ALA A 37 28.46 11.44 12.09
CA ALA A 37 27.00 11.34 12.06
C ALA A 37 26.30 12.63 11.61
N GLU A 38 26.87 13.80 11.94
CA GLU A 38 26.38 15.13 11.55
C GLU A 38 26.42 15.43 10.04
N PHE A 39 27.25 14.70 9.28
CA PHE A 39 27.37 14.84 7.82
C PHE A 39 26.72 13.68 7.06
N ARG A 40 26.14 12.71 7.77
CA ARG A 40 25.37 11.66 7.12
C ARG A 40 24.03 12.25 6.71
N PRO A 41 23.53 11.96 5.49
CA PRO A 41 22.16 12.28 5.16
C PRO A 41 21.25 11.67 6.23
N ALA A 42 20.24 12.43 6.67
CA ALA A 42 19.19 11.86 7.52
C ALA A 42 18.68 10.58 6.86
N PRO A 43 18.42 9.50 7.62
CA PRO A 43 17.87 8.28 7.06
C PRO A 43 16.68 8.68 6.19
N GLN A 44 16.80 8.42 4.89
CA GLN A 44 15.71 8.67 3.98
C GLN A 44 14.62 7.72 4.45
N VAL A 45 13.54 8.30 4.98
CA VAL A 45 12.30 7.55 5.17
C VAL A 45 11.93 7.15 3.75
N GLU A 46 12.20 5.91 3.38
CA GLU A 46 11.69 5.32 2.15
C GLU A 46 10.18 5.62 2.16
N PRO A 47 9.63 6.27 1.12
CA PRO A 47 8.19 6.40 1.03
C PRO A 47 7.62 4.97 1.06
N GLU A 48 6.73 4.75 2.03
CA GLU A 48 6.02 3.49 2.20
C GLU A 48 5.44 3.07 0.85
N ASP A 49 5.70 1.80 0.50
CA ASP A 49 5.28 1.09 -0.70
C ASP A 49 3.98 1.65 -1.30
N GLU A 50 4.00 1.89 -2.61
CA GLU A 50 2.80 2.15 -3.40
C GLU A 50 1.78 1.04 -3.09
N THR A 51 0.70 1.41 -2.41
CA THR A 51 -0.37 0.49 -2.03
C THR A 51 -0.83 -0.26 -3.27
N GLN A 52 -0.60 -1.57 -3.29
CA GLN A 52 -1.13 -2.45 -4.32
C GLN A 52 -2.65 -2.23 -4.36
N PHE A 53 -3.13 -1.59 -5.43
CA PHE A 53 -4.53 -1.21 -5.57
C PHE A 53 -5.39 -2.48 -5.62
N ASP A 54 -6.17 -2.71 -4.56
CA ASP A 54 -7.14 -3.79 -4.49
C ASP A 54 -8.55 -3.22 -4.75
N PRO A 55 -9.13 -3.43 -5.95
CA PRO A 55 -10.42 -2.87 -6.32
C PRO A 55 -11.56 -3.33 -5.40
N LEU A 56 -11.44 -4.51 -4.78
CA LEU A 56 -12.45 -5.00 -3.84
C LEU A 56 -12.35 -4.29 -2.48
N ALA A 57 -11.14 -3.89 -2.07
CA ALA A 57 -10.91 -3.08 -0.89
C ALA A 57 -11.41 -1.64 -1.05
N GLU A 58 -11.32 -1.07 -2.26
CA GLU A 58 -11.97 0.20 -2.56
C GLU A 58 -13.50 0.05 -2.53
N LEU A 59 -14.04 -0.97 -3.22
CA LEU A 59 -15.48 -1.22 -3.26
C LEU A 59 -16.09 -1.35 -1.86
N ILE A 60 -15.47 -2.09 -0.94
CA ILE A 60 -16.03 -2.31 0.39
C ILE A 60 -16.04 -1.04 1.26
N ALA A 61 -15.24 -0.03 0.91
CA ALA A 61 -15.21 1.27 1.59
C ALA A 61 -16.41 2.16 1.22
N HIS A 62 -17.10 1.87 0.11
CA HIS A 62 -18.32 2.55 -0.29
C HIS A 62 -19.52 2.26 0.62
N ASN A 63 -20.62 2.99 0.44
CA ASN A 63 -21.84 2.75 1.18
C ASN A 63 -22.58 1.48 0.69
N VAL A 64 -23.45 0.91 1.52
CA VAL A 64 -24.15 -0.36 1.20
C VAL A 64 -24.91 -0.28 -0.13
N LYS A 65 -25.53 0.86 -0.45
CA LYS A 65 -26.33 1.02 -1.68
C LYS A 65 -25.46 0.91 -2.93
N GLU A 66 -24.29 1.53 -2.91
CA GLU A 66 -23.30 1.46 -4.01
C GLU A 66 -22.77 0.04 -4.16
N ILE A 67 -22.42 -0.62 -3.06
CA ILE A 67 -21.92 -2.00 -3.08
C ILE A 67 -22.98 -2.95 -3.62
N THR A 68 -24.23 -2.85 -3.13
CA THR A 68 -25.35 -3.69 -3.60
C THR A 68 -25.61 -3.53 -5.09
N ALA A 69 -25.46 -2.32 -5.64
CA ALA A 69 -25.60 -2.06 -7.07
C ALA A 69 -24.49 -2.72 -7.91
N ALA A 70 -23.30 -2.95 -7.34
CA ALA A 70 -22.18 -3.60 -7.99
C ALA A 70 -22.23 -5.14 -7.96
N LEU A 71 -22.96 -5.74 -7.01
CA LEU A 71 -23.03 -7.21 -6.83
C LEU A 71 -23.32 -8.01 -8.10
N PRO A 72 -24.22 -7.58 -9.02
CA PRO A 72 -24.49 -8.33 -10.24
C PRO A 72 -23.28 -8.46 -11.17
N GLY A 73 -22.33 -7.52 -11.11
CA GLY A 73 -21.13 -7.49 -11.95
C GLY A 73 -19.93 -8.25 -11.37
N LEU A 74 -19.98 -8.68 -10.11
CA LEU A 74 -18.89 -9.39 -9.45
C LEU A 74 -18.85 -10.87 -9.83
N SER A 75 -17.68 -11.49 -9.82
CA SER A 75 -17.58 -12.95 -9.95
C SER A 75 -18.08 -13.66 -8.69
N ASP A 76 -18.24 -15.00 -8.72
CA ASP A 76 -18.63 -15.75 -7.52
C ASP A 76 -17.53 -15.69 -6.44
N GLU A 77 -16.27 -15.71 -6.88
CA GLU A 77 -15.10 -15.58 -6.02
C GLU A 77 -15.04 -14.19 -5.38
N ASP A 78 -15.35 -13.13 -6.14
CA ASP A 78 -15.43 -11.77 -5.61
C ASP A 78 -16.57 -11.61 -4.60
N LEU A 79 -17.72 -12.27 -4.81
CA LEU A 79 -18.83 -12.24 -3.86
C LEU A 79 -18.48 -12.94 -2.54
N GLU A 80 -17.80 -14.08 -2.61
CA GLU A 80 -17.30 -14.81 -1.43
C GLU A 80 -16.28 -13.94 -0.67
N ARG A 81 -15.28 -13.41 -1.38
CA ARG A 81 -14.25 -12.54 -0.79
C ARG A 81 -14.84 -11.26 -0.18
N LEU A 82 -15.82 -10.62 -0.83
CA LEU A 82 -16.51 -9.45 -0.28
C LEU A 82 -17.31 -9.80 0.98
N GLY A 83 -17.91 -10.99 1.02
CA GLY A 83 -18.58 -11.54 2.20
C GLY A 83 -17.62 -11.71 3.37
N ASP A 84 -16.47 -12.35 3.14
CA ASP A 84 -15.43 -12.56 4.15
C ASP A 84 -14.88 -11.24 4.69
N MET A 85 -14.60 -10.29 3.81
CA MET A 85 -14.11 -8.96 4.20
C MET A 85 -15.13 -8.19 5.03
N GLU A 86 -16.43 -8.32 4.75
CA GLU A 86 -17.47 -7.66 5.54
C GLU A 86 -17.69 -8.38 6.89
N GLN A 87 -17.60 -9.71 6.93
CA GLN A 87 -17.67 -10.47 8.18
C GLN A 87 -16.47 -10.22 9.10
N ALA A 88 -15.27 -10.04 8.53
CA ALA A 88 -14.04 -9.74 9.28
C ALA A 88 -14.12 -8.42 10.07
N LYS A 89 -15.07 -7.53 9.73
CA LYS A 89 -15.34 -6.29 10.49
C LYS A 89 -16.05 -6.53 11.83
N GLY A 90 -16.48 -7.75 12.13
CA GLY A 90 -17.10 -8.13 13.40
C GLY A 90 -18.36 -7.31 13.70
N GLU A 91 -18.36 -6.55 14.79
CA GLU A 91 -19.52 -5.72 15.20
C GLU A 91 -19.85 -4.61 14.19
N ASN A 92 -18.86 -4.17 13.40
CA ASN A 92 -19.05 -3.16 12.36
C ASN A 92 -19.55 -3.75 11.03
N ALA A 93 -19.77 -5.07 10.97
CA ALA A 93 -20.31 -5.73 9.79
C ALA A 93 -21.73 -5.23 9.50
N ARG A 94 -21.94 -4.78 8.26
CA ARG A 94 -23.22 -4.26 7.78
C ARG A 94 -24.12 -5.44 7.43
N LYS A 95 -25.01 -5.80 8.35
CA LYS A 95 -25.94 -6.93 8.20
C LYS A 95 -26.76 -6.88 6.91
N SER A 96 -27.16 -5.68 6.48
CA SER A 96 -27.87 -5.49 5.21
C SER A 96 -27.03 -5.87 3.99
N LEU A 97 -25.72 -5.60 4.02
CA LEU A 97 -24.81 -5.99 2.95
C LEU A 97 -24.58 -7.51 2.93
N LEU A 98 -24.37 -8.13 4.09
CA LEU A 98 -24.23 -9.59 4.19
C LEU A 98 -25.46 -10.33 3.65
N ASN A 99 -26.67 -9.84 3.96
CA ASN A 99 -27.90 -10.40 3.42
C ASN A 99 -27.97 -10.26 1.88
N ALA A 100 -27.59 -9.10 1.34
CA ALA A 100 -27.59 -8.86 -0.10
C ALA A 100 -26.58 -9.77 -0.84
N ILE A 101 -25.40 -10.01 -0.25
CA ILE A 101 -24.39 -10.93 -0.80
C ILE A 101 -24.94 -12.36 -0.80
N ALA A 102 -25.55 -12.81 0.30
CA ALA A 102 -26.14 -14.15 0.38
C ALA A 102 -27.28 -14.35 -0.63
N GLU A 103 -28.14 -13.35 -0.83
CA GLU A 103 -29.21 -13.38 -1.83
C GLU A 103 -28.64 -13.46 -3.27
N ALA A 104 -27.58 -12.71 -3.56
CA ALA A 104 -26.89 -12.77 -4.85
C ALA A 104 -26.28 -14.15 -5.11
N GLN A 105 -25.63 -14.75 -4.12
CA GLN A 105 -25.07 -16.11 -4.21
C GLN A 105 -26.17 -17.16 -4.43
N LEU A 106 -27.27 -17.08 -3.68
CA LEU A 106 -28.41 -17.99 -3.83
C LEU A 106 -29.03 -17.91 -5.23
N THR A 107 -29.29 -16.68 -5.71
CA THR A 107 -29.85 -16.45 -7.06
C THR A 107 -28.97 -17.08 -8.15
N ARG A 108 -27.64 -17.02 -8.00
CA ARG A 108 -26.71 -17.65 -8.94
C ARG A 108 -26.68 -19.16 -8.82
N ALA A 109 -26.73 -19.69 -7.60
CA ALA A 109 -26.83 -21.13 -7.38
C ALA A 109 -28.10 -21.70 -8.00
N ASP A 110 -29.24 -21.04 -7.82
CA ASP A 110 -30.52 -21.41 -8.44
C ASP A 110 -30.45 -21.34 -9.97
N ALA A 111 -29.85 -20.29 -10.53
CA ALA A 111 -29.66 -20.16 -11.97
C ALA A 111 -28.78 -21.29 -12.55
N LYS A 112 -27.73 -21.71 -11.83
CA LYS A 112 -26.88 -22.84 -12.23
C LYS A 112 -27.59 -24.19 -12.10
N ALA A 113 -28.37 -24.36 -11.03
CA ALA A 113 -29.13 -25.59 -10.79
C ALA A 113 -30.28 -25.78 -11.79
N ASN A 114 -30.99 -24.70 -12.14
CA ASN A 114 -32.11 -24.74 -13.08
C ASN A 114 -31.69 -24.56 -14.56
N GLY A 115 -30.52 -23.96 -14.83
CA GLY A 115 -29.97 -23.77 -16.18
C GLY A 115 -29.13 -24.94 -16.70
N GLY A 116 -28.82 -25.93 -15.86
CA GLY A 116 -28.05 -27.13 -16.21
C GLY A 116 -28.84 -28.25 -16.90
N ALA A 117 -30.11 -28.02 -17.23
CA ALA A 117 -30.91 -28.94 -18.03
C ALA A 117 -30.86 -28.51 -19.52
N ASN A 118 -29.78 -28.86 -20.20
CA ASN A 118 -29.74 -28.97 -21.66
C ASN A 118 -28.92 -30.19 -22.06
#